data_AF-A0A4Y2FS10-F1
#
_entry.id   AF-A0A4Y2FS10-F1
#
_cell.length_a   1.000
_cell.length_b   1.000
_cell.length_c   1.000
_cell.angle_alpha   90.00
_cell.angle_beta   90.00
_cell.angle_gamma   90.00
#
_symmetry.space_group_name_H-M   'P 1'
#
loop_
_entity.id
_entity.type
_entity.pdbx_description
1 polymer ?
#
loop_
_entity_poly.entity_id
_entity_poly.type
_entity_poly.pdbx_seq_one_letter_code
_entity_poly.pdbx_strand_id
1 'polypeptide(L)' 'MHEFFQEDVGLKVEFVNKEESIQSTSSKVELWLRLLDAKKRKEKHKENEAIQFEFDIENDNCDEVAQAM' A
#
# COMPACT_ATOMS: atom_id res chain seq x y z
N MET A 1 7.88 -4.85 -15.72
CA MET A 1 8.45 -3.93 -14.70
C MET A 1 7.26 -3.14 -14.19
N HIS A 2 6.81 -3.40 -12.96
CA HIS A 2 5.52 -2.87 -12.46
C HIS A 2 5.67 -1.38 -12.17
N GLU A 3 4.96 -0.51 -12.91
CA GLU A 3 4.95 0.96 -12.73
C GLU A 3 4.53 1.39 -11.32
N PHE A 4 3.78 0.54 -10.62
CA PHE A 4 3.32 0.77 -9.25
C PHE A 4 4.44 0.91 -8.21
N PHE A 5 5.57 0.22 -8.40
CA PHE A 5 6.73 0.28 -7.49
C PHE A 5 7.86 1.17 -8.01
N GLN A 6 7.59 2.03 -9.01
CA GLN A 6 8.61 2.98 -9.44
C GLN A 6 8.92 3.94 -8.29
N GLU A 7 10.17 3.91 -7.85
CA GLU A 7 10.77 4.75 -6.81
C GLU A 7 10.57 6.27 -7.05
N ASP A 8 10.09 6.67 -8.24
CA ASP A 8 9.74 8.05 -8.62
C ASP A 8 8.43 8.58 -8.01
N VAL A 9 7.52 7.71 -7.56
CA VAL A 9 6.20 8.15 -7.03
C VAL A 9 6.29 8.49 -5.54
N GLY A 10 7.34 8.01 -4.85
CA GLY A 10 7.49 8.18 -3.41
C GLY A 10 6.34 7.54 -2.63
N LEU A 11 5.97 6.32 -2.98
CA LEU A 11 5.01 5.48 -2.26
C LEU A 11 5.72 4.22 -1.75
N LYS A 12 5.35 3.75 -0.55
CA LYS A 12 5.85 2.52 0.06
C LYS A 12 4.71 1.68 0.58
N VAL A 13 4.66 0.41 0.20
CA VAL A 13 3.71 -0.55 0.75
C VAL A 13 4.40 -1.42 1.80
N GLU A 14 3.79 -1.59 2.97
CA GLU A 14 4.29 -2.43 4.07
C GLU A 14 3.17 -3.34 4.59
N PHE A 15 3.48 -4.58 5.00
CA PHE A 15 2.49 -5.45 5.62
C PHE A 15 2.16 -4.95 7.03
N VAL A 16 0.88 -4.92 7.38
CA VAL A 16 0.42 -4.58 8.74
C VAL A 16 0.84 -5.67 9.71
N ASN A 17 0.63 -6.94 9.34
CA ASN A 17 1.00 -8.08 10.17
C ASN A 17 1.55 -9.24 9.34
N LYS A 18 2.86 -9.22 9.10
CA LYS A 18 3.54 -10.21 8.25
C LYS A 18 3.43 -11.64 8.81
N GLU A 19 3.47 -11.82 10.13
CA GLU A 19 3.41 -13.15 10.74
C GLU A 19 2.02 -13.77 10.62
N GLU A 20 0.98 -12.96 10.81
CA GLU A 20 -0.40 -13.40 10.63
C GLU A 20 -0.70 -13.67 9.16
N SER A 21 -0.29 -12.80 8.23
CA SER A 21 -0.47 -13.04 6.80
C SER A 21 0.25 -14.29 6.27
N ILE A 22 1.32 -14.74 6.94
CA ILE A 22 2.06 -15.98 6.56
C ILE A 22 1.49 -17.21 7.26
N GLN A 23 0.96 -17.08 8.48
CA GLN A 23 0.35 -18.19 9.23
C GLN A 23 -1.11 -18.44 8.83
N SER A 24 -1.80 -17.40 8.38
CA SER A 24 -3.15 -17.46 7.85
C SER A 24 -3.11 -18.20 6.51
N THR A 25 -3.92 -19.26 6.38
CA THR A 25 -4.20 -19.91 5.09
C THR A 25 -5.11 -19.04 4.21
N SER A 26 -5.45 -17.84 4.65
CA SER A 26 -6.27 -16.87 3.94
C SER A 26 -5.43 -16.13 2.90
N SER A 27 -5.99 -15.98 1.72
CA SER A 27 -5.41 -15.22 0.59
C SER A 27 -5.42 -13.70 0.82
N LYS A 28 -6.14 -13.25 1.85
CA LYS A 28 -6.31 -11.84 2.22
C LYS A 28 -5.18 -11.40 3.15
N VAL A 29 -4.53 -10.30 2.79
CA VAL A 29 -3.45 -9.69 3.57
C VAL A 29 -3.73 -8.21 3.82
N GLU A 30 -3.35 -7.72 4.99
CA GLU A 30 -3.48 -6.31 5.32
C GLU A 30 -2.18 -5.55 5.01
N LEU A 31 -2.31 -4.46 4.26
CA LEU A 31 -1.21 -3.64 3.76
C LEU A 31 -1.38 -2.17 4.16
N TRP A 32 -0.26 -1.48 4.36
CA TRP A 32 -0.17 -0.05 4.60
C TRP A 32 0.54 0.63 3.43
N LEU A 33 -0.15 1.55 2.78
CA LEU A 33 0.40 2.44 1.76
C LEU A 33 0.84 3.76 2.40
N ARG A 34 2.13 4.06 2.35
CA ARG A 34 2.75 5.27 2.90
C ARG A 34 3.34 6.15 1.81
N LEU A 35 3.16 7.45 1.94
CA LEU A 35 3.81 8.45 1.09
C LEU A 35 5.22 8.78 1.65
N LEU A 36 6.25 8.48 0.86
CA LEU A 36 7.66 8.81 1.10
C LEU A 36 8.06 10.19 0.55
N ASP A 37 7.40 10.71 -0.49
CA ASP A 37 7.84 11.98 -1.09
C ASP A 37 7.44 13.19 -0.23
N ALA A 38 8.46 13.82 0.35
CA ALA A 38 8.33 15.04 1.14
C ALA A 38 8.26 16.33 0.32
N LYS A 39 8.61 16.28 -0.98
CA LYS A 39 8.83 17.48 -1.81
C LYS A 39 7.55 18.01 -2.48
N LYS A 40 6.51 17.18 -2.64
CA LYS A 40 5.15 17.63 -3.01
C LYS A 40 4.31 18.15 -1.84
N ARG A 41 4.85 18.17 -0.62
CA ARG A 41 4.17 18.74 0.56
C ARG A 41 4.02 20.26 0.42
N LYS A 42 2.92 20.71 -0.18
CA LYS A 42 2.41 22.07 0.06
C LYS A 42 1.87 22.14 1.49
N GLU A 43 2.80 22.23 2.44
CA GLU A 43 2.78 22.84 3.78
C GLU A 43 1.53 22.79 4.70
N LYS A 44 0.42 22.10 4.40
CA LYS A 44 -0.83 22.35 5.15
C LYS A 44 -1.65 21.19 5.68
N HIS A 45 -1.26 19.92 5.50
CA HIS A 45 -1.98 18.83 6.18
C HIS A 45 -1.00 17.87 6.87
N LYS A 46 -1.26 17.66 8.15
CA LYS A 46 -0.34 17.09 9.15
C LYS A 46 -1.02 15.90 9.82
N GLU A 47 -1.63 15.02 9.03
CA GLU A 47 -2.39 13.89 9.55
C GLU A 47 -1.99 12.61 8.81
N ASN A 48 -1.01 11.91 9.38
CA ASN A 48 -0.92 10.43 9.38
C ASN A 48 -1.12 9.71 8.04
N GLU A 49 -0.23 9.93 7.07
CA GLU A 49 -0.30 9.38 5.71
C GLU A 49 0.16 7.91 5.61
N ALA A 50 -0.57 7.01 6.27
CA ALA A 50 -0.56 5.57 5.97
C ALA A 50 -2.00 5.11 5.75
N ILE A 51 -2.33 4.70 4.53
CA ILE A 51 -3.65 4.14 4.21
C ILE A 51 -3.59 2.63 4.45
N GLN A 52 -4.46 2.12 5.30
CA GLN A 52 -4.63 0.68 5.50
C GLN A 52 -5.66 0.12 4.55
N PHE A 53 -5.29 -0.96 3.87
CA PHE A 53 -6.16 -1.68 2.97
C PHE A 53 -5.92 -3.18 3.05
N GLU A 54 -6.97 -3.95 2.80
CA GLU A 54 -6.89 -5.39 2.59
C GLU A 54 -6.66 -5.67 1.10
N PHE A 55 -5.85 -6.68 0.80
CA PHE A 55 -5.58 -7.13 -0.55
C PHE A 55 -5.66 -8.65 -0.61
N ASP A 56 -6.47 -9.20 -1.50
CA ASP A 56 -6.54 -10.63 -1.75
C ASP A 56 -5.51 -11.03 -2.82
N ILE A 57 -4.46 -11.74 -2.43
CA ILE A 57 -3.35 -12.10 -3.32
C ILE A 57 -3.77 -13.08 -4.43
N GLU A 58 -4.91 -13.76 -4.29
CA GLU A 58 -5.40 -14.74 -5.28
C GLU A 58 -6.51 -14.16 -6.15
N ASN A 59 -7.36 -13.28 -5.60
CA ASN A 59 -8.56 -12.78 -6.28
C ASN A 59 -8.44 -11.33 -6.75
N ASP A 60 -7.65 -10.48 -6.09
CA ASP A 60 -7.57 -9.06 -6.42
C ASP A 60 -6.49 -8.77 -7.48
N ASN A 61 -6.83 -7.85 -8.39
CA ASN A 61 -5.90 -7.31 -9.37
C ASN A 61 -5.27 -6.02 -8.84
N CYS A 62 -3.94 -5.97 -8.80
CA CYS A 62 -3.18 -4.79 -8.37
C CYS A 62 -3.56 -3.51 -9.13
N ASP A 63 -3.88 -3.58 -10.42
CA ASP A 63 -4.23 -2.40 -11.22
C ASP A 63 -5.61 -1.85 -10.84
N GLU A 64 -6.61 -2.73 -10.69
CA GLU A 64 -7.96 -2.34 -10.28
C GLU A 64 -7.98 -1.80 -8.85
N VAL A 65 -7.24 -2.43 -7.94
CA VAL A 65 -7.10 -1.96 -6.55
C VAL A 65 -6.39 -0.60 -6.51
N ALA A 66 -5.34 -0.41 -7.31
CA ALA A 66 -4.65 0.87 -7.39
C ALA A 66 -5.53 1.99 -7.99
N GLN A 67 -6.43 1.67 -8.92
CA GLN A 67 -7.38 2.63 -9.50
C GLN A 67 -8.53 2.99 -8.56
N ALA A 68 -8.91 2.09 -7.65
CA ALA A 68 -9.96 2.31 -6.67
C ALA A 68 -9.49 3.16 -5.46
N MET A 69 -8.18 3.34 -5.30
CA MET A 69 -7.54 4.11 -4.22
C MET A 69 -7.41 5.60 -4.51
#